data_AF-L5KPF0-F1
#
_entry.id   AF-L5KPF0-F1
#
_cell.length_a   1.000
_cell.length_b   1.000
_cell.length_c   1.000
_cell.angle_alpha   90.00
_cell.angle_beta   90.00
_cell.angle_gamma   90.00
#
_symmetry.space_group_name_H-M   'P 1'
#
loop_
_entity.id
_entity.type
_entity.pdbx_description
1 polymer ?
#
loop_
_entity_poly.entity_id
_entity_poly.type
_entity_poly.pdbx_seq_one_letter_code
_entity_poly.pdbx_strand_id
1 'polypeptide(L)' 'MLCQSHTRCGDKFYDPQQHCCYDDAVVPLGRTRKCGNCTFRVCFEQCCPWSLRPQEAFVVKVKGQKCTLAPSLDDRVCSR' A
#
# COMPACT_ATOMS: atom_id res chain seq x y z
N MET A 1 13.49 -27.73 13.72
CA MET A 1 13.34 -26.28 14.02
C MET A 1 12.69 -25.62 12.83
N LEU A 2 11.59 -24.88 13.03
CA LEU A 2 10.96 -24.08 11.98
C LEU A 2 11.69 -22.73 11.91
N CYS A 3 12.45 -22.49 10.85
CA CYS A 3 13.05 -21.18 10.61
C CYS A 3 11.92 -20.16 10.40
N GLN A 4 11.63 -19.34 11.42
CA GLN A 4 10.82 -18.15 11.22
C GLN A 4 11.59 -17.22 10.30
N SER A 5 11.06 -16.98 9.10
CA SER A 5 11.56 -16.00 8.15
C SER A 5 11.36 -14.61 8.73
N HIS A 6 12.28 -14.18 9.58
CA HIS A 6 12.30 -12.82 10.09
C HIS A 6 12.53 -11.88 8.91
N THR A 7 11.52 -11.07 8.62
CA THR A 7 11.61 -10.09 7.54
C THR A 7 12.31 -8.84 8.11
N ARG A 8 13.18 -8.25 7.30
CA ARG A 8 13.90 -7.02 7.66
C ARG A 8 13.31 -5.82 6.94
N CYS A 9 13.34 -4.68 7.62
CA CYS A 9 13.05 -3.36 7.07
C CYS A 9 14.26 -2.48 7.41
N GLY A 10 15.15 -2.29 6.43
CA GLY A 10 16.51 -1.81 6.70
C GLY A 10 17.22 -2.72 7.71
N ASP A 11 17.65 -2.14 8.83
CA ASP A 11 18.36 -2.85 9.90
C ASP A 11 17.43 -3.46 10.97
N LYS A 12 16.11 -3.21 10.88
CA LYS A 12 15.14 -3.66 11.88
C LYS A 12 14.47 -4.95 11.45
N PHE A 13 14.45 -5.93 12.36
CA PHE A 13 13.57 -7.09 12.23
C PHE A 13 12.15 -6.73 12.66
N TYR A 14 11.18 -7.37 12.04
CA TYR A 14 9.78 -7.24 12.45
C TYR A 14 9.04 -8.56 12.28
N ASP A 15 7.95 -8.71 13.04
CA ASP A 15 7.01 -9.81 12.88
C ASP A 15 6.06 -9.51 11.71
N PRO A 16 6.11 -10.27 10.59
CA PRO A 16 5.25 -10.05 9.43
C PRO A 16 3.76 -10.31 9.72
N GLN A 17 3.41 -10.97 10.82
CA GLN A 17 2.02 -11.16 11.24
C GLN A 17 1.43 -9.91 11.90
N GLN A 18 2.27 -8.98 12.37
CA GLN A 18 1.84 -7.79 13.12
C GLN A 18 2.28 -6.49 12.45
N HIS A 19 3.34 -6.52 11.66
CA HIS A 19 3.98 -5.35 11.07
C HIS A 19 4.34 -5.58 9.60
N CYS A 20 4.58 -4.47 8.89
CA CYS A 20 5.19 -4.47 7.57
C CYS A 20 6.26 -3.39 7.44
N CYS A 21 7.08 -3.49 6.40
CA CYS A 21 7.99 -2.43 6.00
C CYS A 21 7.30 -1.44 5.06
N TYR A 22 7.35 -0.15 5.39
CA TYR A 22 6.81 0.93 4.58
C TYR A 22 7.66 2.19 4.74
N ASP A 23 8.13 2.77 3.63
CA ASP A 23 9.07 3.92 3.61
C ASP A 23 10.26 3.72 4.58
N ASP A 24 10.91 2.55 4.51
CA ASP A 24 12.02 2.14 5.38
C ASP A 24 11.72 2.14 6.89
N ALA A 25 10.44 2.18 7.26
CA ALA A 25 9.96 2.11 8.63
C ALA A 25 9.11 0.86 8.87
N VAL A 26 9.31 0.24 10.04
CA VAL A 26 8.43 -0.83 10.53
C VAL A 26 7.15 -0.17 11.04
N VAL A 27 6.01 -0.55 10.45
CA VAL A 27 4.69 -0.02 10.82
C VAL A 27 3.70 -1.16 11.09
N PRO A 28 2.69 -0.95 11.94
CA PRO A 28 1.65 -1.97 12.18
C PRO A 28 0.84 -2.28 10.92
N LEU A 29 0.32 -3.51 10.77
CA LEU A 29 -0.55 -3.89 9.65
C LEU A 29 -1.84 -3.07 9.55
N GLY A 30 -2.26 -2.44 10.66
CA GLY A 30 -3.40 -1.52 10.71
C GLY A 30 -3.10 -0.11 10.20
N ARG A 31 -1.83 0.22 9.87
CA ARG A 31 -1.45 1.58 9.48
C ARG A 31 -2.12 1.99 8.17
N THR A 32 -2.76 3.15 8.19
CA THR A 32 -3.37 3.77 7.01
C THR A 32 -2.70 5.07 6.62
N ARG A 33 -2.84 5.46 5.35
CA ARG A 33 -2.49 6.79 4.82
C ARG A 33 -3.62 7.32 3.93
N LYS A 34 -3.66 8.63 3.75
CA LYS A 34 -4.60 9.30 2.83
C LYS A 34 -4.18 9.10 1.37
N CYS A 35 -5.17 9.01 0.50
CA CYS A 35 -5.04 8.96 -0.95
C CYS A 35 -6.19 9.79 -1.53
N GLY A 36 -5.95 11.09 -1.71
CA GLY A 36 -7.04 12.06 -1.93
C GLY A 36 -8.02 12.08 -0.77
N ASN A 37 -9.31 11.88 -1.05
CA ASN A 37 -10.40 11.79 -0.08
C ASN A 37 -10.51 10.41 0.61
N CYS A 38 -9.79 9.39 0.16
CA CYS A 38 -9.81 8.05 0.73
C CYS A 38 -8.66 7.80 1.71
N THR A 39 -8.71 6.64 2.37
CA THR A 39 -7.55 6.04 3.03
C THR A 39 -7.26 4.63 2.52
N PHE A 40 -5.99 4.26 2.55
CA PHE A 40 -5.51 2.92 2.18
C PHE A 40 -4.59 2.36 3.25
N ARG A 41 -4.54 1.03 3.38
CA ARG A 41 -3.69 0.29 4.31
C ARG A 41 -2.31 0.12 3.70
N VAL A 42 -1.31 0.80 4.24
CA VAL A 42 0.03 0.92 3.61
C VAL A 42 0.77 -0.41 3.45
N CYS A 43 0.38 -1.43 4.22
CA CYS A 43 0.98 -2.76 4.14
C CYS A 43 0.45 -3.61 2.98
N PHE A 44 -0.78 -3.36 2.52
CA PHE A 44 -1.47 -4.20 1.54
C PHE A 44 -1.82 -3.46 0.25
N GLU A 45 -1.91 -2.14 0.33
CA GLU A 45 -2.40 -1.28 -0.73
C GLU A 45 -1.39 -0.17 -1.05
N GLN A 46 -1.53 0.40 -2.23
CA GLN A 46 -0.76 1.55 -2.70
C GLN A 46 -1.67 2.59 -3.34
N CYS A 47 -1.36 3.87 -3.13
CA CYS A 47 -2.04 4.97 -3.78
C CYS A 47 -1.34 5.31 -5.10
N CYS A 48 -2.06 5.20 -6.21
CA CYS A 48 -1.57 5.50 -7.55
C CYS A 48 -2.21 6.79 -8.07
N PRO A 49 -1.45 7.74 -8.64
CA PRO A 49 -2.02 8.86 -9.37
C PRO A 49 -2.70 8.36 -10.66
N TRP A 50 -3.95 8.76 -10.90
CA TRP A 50 -4.70 8.39 -12.09
C TRP A 50 -4.49 9.44 -13.20
N SER A 51 -3.44 9.25 -14.01
CA SER A 51 -3.06 10.23 -15.06
C SER A 51 -3.96 10.24 -16.29
N LEU A 52 -4.88 9.26 -16.44
CA LEU A 52 -5.71 9.10 -17.64
C LEU A 52 -7.02 9.90 -17.62
N ARG A 53 -7.35 10.63 -16.54
CA ARG A 53 -8.52 11.50 -16.47
C ARG A 53 -8.10 12.96 -16.25
N PRO A 54 -8.79 13.95 -16.87
CA PRO A 54 -8.52 15.37 -16.65
C PRO A 54 -8.83 15.85 -15.22
N GLN A 55 -9.55 15.05 -14.43
CA GLN A 55 -9.73 15.28 -13.00
C GLN A 55 -8.67 14.47 -12.26
N GLU A 56 -7.87 15.15 -11.44
CA GLU A 56 -6.83 14.59 -10.58
C GLU A 56 -7.44 13.57 -9.59
N ALA A 57 -7.72 12.37 -10.09
CA ALA A 57 -8.19 11.26 -9.30
C ALA A 57 -7.01 10.40 -8.86
N PHE A 58 -7.17 9.76 -7.72
CA PHE A 58 -6.25 8.74 -7.25
C PHE A 58 -6.95 7.39 -7.29
N VAL A 59 -6.17 6.32 -7.43
CA VAL A 59 -6.69 4.96 -7.35
C VAL A 59 -5.90 4.19 -6.32
N VAL A 60 -6.61 3.61 -5.37
CA VAL A 60 -6.02 2.65 -4.42
C VAL A 60 -6.04 1.28 -5.05
N LYS A 61 -4.86 0.68 -5.18
CA LYS A 61 -4.65 -0.67 -5.73
C LYS A 61 -4.00 -1.57 -4.69
N VAL A 62 -4.10 -2.88 -4.87
CA VAL A 62 -3.36 -3.85 -4.06
C VAL A 62 -1.87 -3.78 -4.44
N LYS A 63 -0.99 -3.87 -3.44
CA LYS A 63 0.46 -3.93 -3.66
C LYS A 63 0.80 -5.09 -4.60
N GLY A 64 1.68 -4.82 -5.56
CA GLY A 64 2.05 -5.78 -6.63
C GLY A 64 1.31 -5.54 -7.95
N GLN A 65 0.22 -4.77 -7.96
CA GLN A 65 -0.39 -4.29 -9.20
C GLN A 65 0.33 -3.05 -9.73
N LYS A 66 0.47 -2.93 -11.05
CA LYS A 66 1.07 -1.74 -11.68
C LYS A 66 0.05 -0.60 -11.70
N CYS A 67 0.49 0.60 -11.28
CA CYS A 67 -0.33 1.82 -11.34
C CYS A 67 -0.74 2.20 -12.78
N THR A 68 -0.02 1.73 -13.79
CA THR A 68 -0.31 2.00 -15.21
C THR A 68 -1.46 1.17 -15.77
N LEU A 69 -1.92 0.14 -15.06
CA LEU A 69 -3.04 -0.69 -15.51
C LEU A 69 -4.38 0.03 -15.30
N ALA A 70 -5.32 -0.24 -16.21
CA ALA A 70 -6.72 0.16 -16.08
C ALA A 70 -7.26 -0.16 -14.66
N PRO A 71 -8.19 0.62 -14.09
CA PRO A 71 -8.73 0.31 -12.79
C PRO A 71 -9.48 -1.03 -12.91
N SER A 72 -9.18 -1.95 -12.01
CA SER A 72 -9.96 -3.18 -11.89
C SER A 72 -11.23 -2.92 -11.07
N LEU A 73 -12.15 -3.89 -11.04
CA LEU A 73 -13.38 -3.80 -10.24
C LEU A 73 -13.09 -3.72 -8.72
N ASP A 74 -11.92 -4.21 -8.31
CA ASP A 74 -11.43 -4.17 -6.93
C ASP A 74 -10.70 -2.85 -6.58
N ASP A 75 -10.46 -1.99 -7.57
CA ASP A 75 -9.72 -0.74 -7.38
C ASP A 75 -10.67 0.35 -6.86
N ARG A 76 -10.25 1.07 -5.81
CA ARG A 76 -11.03 2.18 -5.26
C ARG A 76 -10.58 3.50 -5.87
N VAL A 77 -11.46 4.13 -6.63
CA VAL A 77 -11.24 5.47 -7.18
C VAL A 77 -11.54 6.52 -6.11
N CYS A 78 -10.59 7.42 -5.91
CA CYS A 78 -10.60 8.44 -4.88
C CYS A 78 -10.52 9.81 -5.54
N SER A 79 -11.34 10.75 -5.10
CA SER A 79 -11.25 12.14 -5.55
C SER A 79 -10.12 12.84 -4.81
N ARG A 80 -9.69 14.00 -5.32
CA ARG A 80 -8.89 14.94 -4.53
C ARG A 80 -9.62 15.37 -3.26
#